data_AF-A0AAD1ZXG1-F1
#
_entry.id   AF-A0AAD1ZXG1-F1
#
_cell.length_a   1.000
_cell.length_b   1.000
_cell.length_c   1.000
_cell.angle_alpha   90.00
_cell.angle_beta   90.00
_cell.angle_gamma   90.00
#
_symmetry.space_group_name_H-M   'P 1'
#
loop_
_entity.id
_entity.type
_entity.pdbx_description
1 polymer ?
#
loop_
_entity_poly.entity_id
_entity_poly.type
_entity_poly.pdbx_seq_one_letter_code
_entity_poly.pdbx_strand_id
1 'polypeptide(L)'
;MTGRKAGVCHSCRSKGHFFAECSNKRHCPWCKHGFVKCFEVERETKKKGKLFNCCSAKCRYWEWVDKGESCSKSSSTVTVNLNNSTTTEELQQINRTFQSWFG
;
A
#
# COMPACT_ATOMS: atom_id res chain seq x y z
N MET A 1 19.46 4.36 -14.27
CA MET A 1 18.73 4.86 -13.09
C MET A 1 18.51 3.69 -12.11
N THR A 2 19.44 3.46 -11.19
CA THR A 2 19.36 2.39 -10.18
C THR A 2 18.66 2.94 -8.93
N GLY A 3 17.32 2.86 -8.90
CA GLY A 3 16.57 3.18 -7.69
C GLY A 3 17.00 2.28 -6.54
N ARG A 4 17.19 2.83 -5.33
CA ARG A 4 17.76 2.18 -4.13
C ARG A 4 16.96 0.95 -3.61
N LYS A 5 15.93 0.51 -4.34
CA LYS A 5 15.01 -0.59 -3.98
C LYS A 5 14.95 -1.70 -5.03
N ALA A 6 15.89 -1.72 -5.98
CA ALA A 6 16.06 -2.87 -6.87
C ALA A 6 16.26 -4.15 -6.03
N GLY A 7 15.43 -5.17 -6.24
CA GLY A 7 15.50 -6.45 -5.51
C GLY A 7 14.71 -6.54 -4.21
N VAL A 8 13.80 -5.60 -3.92
CA VAL A 8 12.84 -5.72 -2.82
C VAL A 8 11.48 -6.18 -3.35
N CYS A 9 10.88 -7.18 -2.71
CA CYS A 9 9.54 -7.63 -3.04
C CYS A 9 8.51 -6.55 -2.69
N HIS A 10 7.71 -6.14 -3.67
CA HIS A 10 6.61 -5.18 -3.44
C HIS A 10 5.38 -5.83 -2.82
N SER A 11 5.39 -7.09 -2.39
CA SER A 11 4.30 -7.65 -1.58
C SER A 11 4.70 -7.67 -0.12
N CYS A 12 5.78 -8.39 0.21
CA CYS A 12 6.20 -8.61 1.59
C CYS A 12 7.34 -7.70 2.08
N ARG A 13 7.93 -6.87 1.22
CA ARG A 13 9.11 -6.01 1.49
C ARG A 13 10.40 -6.77 1.85
N SER A 14 10.43 -8.10 1.75
CA SER A 14 11.64 -8.90 1.88
C SER A 14 12.57 -8.71 0.68
N LYS A 15 13.87 -8.84 0.93
CA LYS A 15 14.90 -8.90 -0.12
C LYS A 15 15.06 -10.34 -0.62
N GLY A 16 15.67 -10.50 -1.79
CA GLY A 16 16.06 -11.82 -2.32
C GLY A 16 15.05 -12.48 -3.26
N HIS A 17 13.91 -11.84 -3.52
CA HIS A 17 12.97 -12.25 -4.57
C HIS A 17 12.16 -11.06 -5.08
N PHE A 18 11.63 -11.17 -6.29
CA PHE A 18 10.72 -10.16 -6.84
C PHE A 18 9.27 -10.46 -6.50
N PHE A 19 8.40 -9.45 -6.69
CA PHE A 19 6.95 -9.61 -6.49
C PHE A 19 6.38 -10.83 -7.23
N ALA A 20 6.88 -11.15 -8.43
CA ALA A 20 6.42 -12.28 -9.22
C ALA A 20 6.66 -13.65 -8.53
N GLU A 21 7.64 -13.75 -7.64
CA GLU A 21 8.08 -15.00 -6.99
C GLU A 21 7.62 -15.09 -5.53
N CYS A 22 6.97 -14.05 -5.00
CA CYS A 22 6.60 -14.00 -3.60
C CYS A 22 5.45 -14.99 -3.30
N SER A 23 5.71 -15.98 -2.45
CA SER A 23 4.71 -16.93 -1.96
C SER A 23 3.66 -16.26 -1.06
N ASN A 24 4.02 -15.16 -0.40
CA ASN A 24 3.14 -14.41 0.51
C ASN A 24 2.36 -13.28 -0.19
N LYS A 25 2.06 -13.44 -1.50
CA LYS A 25 1.27 -12.47 -2.25
C LYS A 25 -0.15 -12.37 -1.71
N ARG A 26 -0.52 -11.20 -1.19
CA ARG A 26 -1.88 -10.94 -0.72
C ARG A 26 -2.80 -10.56 -1.88
N HIS A 27 -3.98 -11.18 -1.94
CA HIS A 27 -5.03 -10.74 -2.86
C HIS A 27 -5.64 -9.41 -2.40
N CYS A 28 -6.08 -8.61 -3.36
CA CYS A 28 -6.82 -7.40 -3.09
C CYS A 28 -8.14 -7.76 -2.38
N PRO A 29 -8.41 -7.20 -1.18
CA PRO A 29 -9.65 -7.51 -0.46
C PRO A 29 -10.89 -6.99 -1.18
N TRP A 30 -10.71 -6.00 -2.07
CA TRP A 30 -11.83 -5.33 -2.76
C TRP A 30 -12.25 -6.04 -4.04
N CYS A 31 -11.32 -6.24 -4.99
CA CYS A 31 -11.68 -6.85 -6.27
C CYS A 31 -11.36 -8.34 -6.36
N LYS A 32 -10.51 -8.89 -5.47
CA LYS A 32 -9.99 -10.27 -5.48
C LYS A 32 -9.22 -10.70 -6.76
N HIS A 33 -9.38 -9.99 -7.87
CA HIS A 33 -8.68 -10.21 -9.15
C HIS A 33 -7.23 -9.72 -9.15
N GLY A 34 -6.94 -8.67 -8.36
CA GLY A 34 -5.60 -8.11 -8.24
C GLY A 34 -4.89 -8.56 -6.98
N PHE A 35 -3.61 -8.21 -6.91
CA PHE A 35 -2.78 -8.42 -5.73
C PHE A 35 -2.43 -7.08 -5.08
N VAL A 36 -2.22 -7.12 -3.77
CA VAL A 36 -1.77 -5.97 -2.98
C VAL A 36 -0.27 -5.81 -3.14
N LYS A 37 0.13 -4.61 -3.56
CA LYS A 37 1.51 -4.15 -3.64
C LYS A 37 1.75 -3.03 -2.63
N CYS A 38 2.80 -3.18 -1.83
CA CYS A 38 3.31 -2.24 -0.86
C CYS A 38 4.38 -1.34 -1.53
N PHE A 39 4.11 -0.04 -1.52
CA PHE A 39 4.96 1.01 -2.06
C PHE A 39 5.37 1.98 -0.95
N GLU A 40 6.44 2.72 -1.21
CA GLU A 40 6.93 3.75 -0.32
C GLU A 40 6.83 5.10 -1.01
N VAL A 41 6.43 6.13 -0.28
CA VAL A 41 6.39 7.50 -0.79
C VAL A 41 7.82 8.01 -0.94
N GLU A 42 8.32 8.05 -2.18
CA GLU A 42 9.66 8.56 -2.47
C GLU A 42 9.69 10.08 -2.67
N ARG A 43 8.55 10.68 -3.03
CA ARG A 43 8.43 12.12 -3.23
C ARG A 43 8.68 12.88 -1.92
N GLU A 44 9.42 13.99 -2.02
CA GLU A 44 9.68 14.91 -0.91
C GLU A 44 8.36 15.55 -0.44
N THR A 45 7.77 14.95 0.59
CA THR A 45 6.53 15.39 1.22
C THR A 45 6.64 15.13 2.71
N LYS A 46 5.71 15.68 3.51
CA LYS A 46 5.59 15.35 4.95
C LYS A 46 5.39 13.84 5.22
N LYS A 47 5.05 13.06 4.18
CA LYS A 47 4.83 11.61 4.24
C LYS A 47 5.94 10.81 3.55
N LYS A 48 7.07 11.42 3.18
CA LYS A 48 8.21 10.70 2.59
C LYS A 48 8.63 9.53 3.49
N GLY A 49 8.89 8.38 2.87
CA GLY A 49 9.24 7.14 3.57
C GLY A 49 8.05 6.39 4.18
N LYS A 50 6.82 6.94 4.15
CA LYS A 50 5.62 6.18 4.55
C LYS A 50 5.30 5.10 3.52
N LEU A 51 4.77 3.98 4.01
CA LEU A 51 4.37 2.84 3.19
C LEU A 51 2.86 2.85 2.96
N PHE A 52 2.44 2.43 1.77
CA PHE A 52 1.03 2.24 1.43
C PHE A 52 0.85 1.00 0.56
N ASN A 53 -0.27 0.33 0.74
CA ASN A 53 -0.71 -0.78 -0.08
C ASN A 53 -1.61 -0.28 -1.21
N CYS A 54 -1.52 -0.89 -2.39
CA CYS A 54 -2.37 -0.59 -3.54
C CYS A 54 -2.62 -1.85 -4.38
N CYS A 55 -3.80 -1.94 -5.00
CA CYS A 55 -4.15 -3.06 -5.87
C CYS A 55 -3.49 -2.95 -7.26
N SER A 56 -2.95 -4.07 -7.75
CA SER A 56 -2.37 -4.17 -9.09
C SER A 56 -3.39 -4.09 -10.23
N ALA A 57 -4.65 -4.45 -9.99
CA ALA A 57 -5.72 -4.52 -11.00
C ALA A 57 -6.48 -3.20 -11.18
N LYS A 58 -5.88 -2.06 -10.79
CA LYS A 58 -6.47 -0.71 -10.94
C LYS A 58 -7.87 -0.54 -10.33
N CYS A 59 -8.26 -1.35 -9.36
CA CYS A 59 -9.57 -1.24 -8.69
C CYS A 59 -9.64 -0.10 -7.67
N ARG A 60 -8.65 0.81 -7.66
CA ARG A 60 -8.52 1.95 -6.72
C ARG A 60 -8.41 1.58 -5.24
N TYR A 61 -8.28 0.30 -4.89
CA TYR A 61 -7.95 -0.09 -3.52
C TYR A 61 -6.57 0.45 -3.15
N TRP A 62 -6.51 1.17 -2.03
CA TRP A 62 -5.27 1.56 -1.39
C TRP A 62 -5.50 1.81 0.11
N GLU A 63 -4.47 1.62 0.92
CA GLU A 63 -4.49 1.86 2.38
C GLU A 63 -3.08 2.25 2.85
N TRP A 64 -2.99 3.06 3.90
CA TRP A 64 -1.71 3.32 4.56
C TRP A 64 -1.29 2.10 5.38
N VAL A 65 0.02 1.84 5.43
CA VAL A 65 0.57 0.84 6.35
C VAL A 65 0.95 1.54 7.65
N ASP A 66 0.41 1.07 8.77
CA ASP A 66 0.61 1.70 10.08
C ASP A 66 2.05 1.56 10.59
N LYS A 67 2.43 2.49 11.48
CA LYS A 67 3.77 2.51 12.08
C LYS A 67 3.97 1.27 12.95
N GLY A 68 4.86 0.39 12.52
CA GLY A 68 5.20 -0.85 13.23
C GLY A 68 4.72 -2.12 12.52
N GLU A 69 3.85 -1.98 11.52
CA GLU A 69 3.52 -3.07 10.62
C GLU A 69 4.48 -3.07 9.44
N SER A 70 5.27 -4.14 9.31
CA SER A 70 5.93 -4.43 8.06
C SER A 70 4.91 -5.05 7.11
N CYS A 71 5.06 -4.81 5.81
CA CYS A 71 4.28 -5.50 4.77
C CYS A 71 4.48 -7.04 4.79
N SER A 72 5.23 -7.58 5.75
CA SER A 72 5.73 -8.95 5.83
C SER A 72 4.91 -9.88 6.73
N LYS A 73 3.93 -9.39 7.50
CA LYS A 73 3.16 -10.29 8.36
C LYS A 73 2.02 -10.89 7.56
N SER A 74 2.17 -12.19 7.32
CA SER A 74 1.11 -13.11 6.92
C SER A 74 -0.21 -12.66 7.53
N SER A 75 -1.20 -12.49 6.66
CA SER A 75 -2.56 -12.07 6.95
C SER A 75 -3.09 -12.60 8.28
N SER A 76 -2.88 -11.87 9.37
CA SER A 76 -3.82 -11.90 10.48
C SER A 76 -4.96 -11.02 10.03
N THR A 77 -6.11 -11.63 9.78
CA THR A 77 -7.36 -10.94 9.51
C THR A 77 -7.65 -10.02 10.69
N VAL A 78 -7.18 -8.77 10.63
CA VAL A 78 -7.65 -7.71 11.52
C VAL A 78 -8.89 -7.17 10.85
N THR A 79 -10.04 -7.69 11.27
CA THR A 79 -11.33 -7.05 11.07
C THR A 79 -11.22 -5.69 11.75
N VAL A 80 -10.93 -4.62 10.99
CA VAL A 80 -10.97 -3.27 11.51
C VAL A 80 -12.43 -2.95 11.76
N ASN A 81 -12.84 -3.08 13.02
CA ASN A 81 -14.10 -2.54 13.48
C ASN A 81 -13.99 -1.02 13.34
N LEU A 82 -14.74 -0.44 12.39
CA LEU A 82 -14.78 0.99 12.14
C LEU A 82 -15.43 1.67 13.34
N ASN A 83 -14.61 2.07 14.31
CA ASN A 83 -15.05 3.01 15.33
C ASN A 83 -14.70 4.41 14.82
N ASN A 84 -15.75 5.05 14.30
CA ASN A 84 -15.81 6.43 13.83
C ASN A 84 -14.99 7.41 14.68
N SER A 85 -13.91 7.97 14.13
CA SER A 85 -13.44 9.32 14.50
C SER A 85 -12.42 9.87 13.50
N THR A 86 -12.64 9.71 12.19
CA THR A 86 -11.88 10.47 11.19
C THR A 86 -12.81 11.51 10.59
N THR A 87 -12.53 12.77 10.91
CA THR A 87 -13.29 13.92 10.43
C THR A 87 -13.27 13.98 8.91
N THR A 88 -14.43 14.30 8.35
CA THR A 88 -14.77 14.30 6.91
C THR A 88 -13.86 15.17 6.06
N GLU A 89 -13.15 16.13 6.67
CA GLU A 89 -12.22 17.06 6.00
C GLU A 89 -10.91 16.39 5.57
N GLU A 90 -10.37 15.44 6.35
CA GLU A 90 -9.10 14.77 6.00
C GLU A 90 -9.27 13.81 4.80
N LEU A 91 -10.41 13.14 4.70
CA LEU A 91 -10.74 12.26 3.57
C LEU A 91 -10.88 13.04 2.26
N GLN A 92 -11.45 14.25 2.31
CA GLN A 92 -11.59 15.11 1.14
C GLN A 92 -10.24 15.62 0.63
N GLN A 93 -9.31 15.97 1.53
CA GLN A 93 -7.98 16.44 1.14
C GLN A 93 -7.13 15.33 0.50
N ILE A 94 -7.26 14.10 1.01
CA ILE A 94 -6.63 12.92 0.44
C ILE A 94 -7.18 12.61 -0.96
N ASN A 95 -8.50 12.71 -1.15
CA ASN A 95 -9.13 12.42 -2.44
C ASN A 95 -8.75 13.45 -3.53
N ARG A 96 -8.68 14.75 -3.16
CA ARG A 96 -8.23 15.82 -4.08
C ARG A 96 -6.76 15.66 -4.50
N THR A 97 -5.91 15.21 -3.58
CA THR A 97 -4.48 14.98 -3.90
C THR A 97 -4.30 13.79 -4.85
N PHE A 98 -5.23 12.83 -4.84
CA PHE A 98 -5.15 11.64 -5.69
C PHE A 98 -5.73 11.89 -7.09
N GLN A 99 -6.79 12.69 -7.23
CA GLN A 99 -7.35 13.01 -8.55
C GLN A 99 -6.39 13.80 -9.45
N SER A 100 -5.51 14.62 -8.87
CA SER A 100 -4.47 15.34 -9.63
C SER A 100 -3.30 14.46 -10.10
N TRP A 101 -3.24 13.18 -9.69
CA TRP A 101 -2.22 12.24 -10.14
C TRP A 101 -2.68 11.36 -11.33
N PHE A 102 -3.96 11.41 -11.69
CA PHE A 102 -4.55 10.62 -12.79
C PHE A 102 -5.25 11.48 -13.85
N GLY A 103 -5.17 12.82 -13.73
CA GLY A 103 -5.53 13.76 -14.78
C GLY A 103 -4.32 14.14 -15.62
#